data_AF-A0A496B5M1-F1
#
_entry.id   AF-A0A496B5M1-F1
#
_cell.length_a   1.000
_cell.length_b   1.000
_cell.length_c   1.000
_cell.angle_alpha   90.00
_cell.angle_beta   90.00
_cell.angle_gamma   90.00
#
_symmetry.space_group_name_H-M   'P 1'
#
loop_
_entity.id
_entity.type
_entity.pdbx_description
1 polymer ?
#
loop_
_entity_poly.entity_id
_entity_poly.type
_entity_poly.pdbx_seq_one_letter_code
_entity_poly.pdbx_strand_id
1 'polypeptide(L)'
;MFGNRRSELMLVGLLVWFIVSAGIFMVLVLPFVVPQHQLAQFVPECISQVKFQKPCAFCGMTTAFYAISRGDFTEAYRLNPLSLYVYSLFALNTFCAVLTLKHTTRFIKNLGATLSSHNLEINS
;
A
#
# COMPACT_ATOMS: atom_id res chain seq x y z
N MET A 1 1.63 -27.69 -24.65
CA MET A 1 2.63 -26.62 -24.42
C MET A 1 1.97 -25.23 -24.20
N PHE A 2 0.89 -25.13 -23.41
CA PHE A 2 0.19 -23.85 -23.13
C PHE A 2 0.05 -23.52 -21.63
N GLY A 3 0.47 -24.43 -20.74
CA GLY A 3 0.39 -24.24 -19.28
C GLY A 3 1.41 -23.23 -18.75
N ASN A 4 2.65 -23.25 -19.27
CA ASN A 4 3.75 -22.44 -18.72
C ASN A 4 3.60 -20.93 -18.93
N ARG A 5 2.95 -20.50 -20.03
CA ARG A 5 2.88 -19.09 -20.41
C ARG A 5 1.92 -18.27 -19.54
N ARG A 6 0.84 -18.91 -19.02
CA ARG A 6 -0.10 -18.24 -18.10
C ARG A 6 0.50 -18.04 -16.71
N SER A 7 1.27 -19.01 -16.22
CA SER A 7 1.96 -18.89 -14.93
C SER A 7 3.03 -17.80 -14.93
N GLU A 8 3.77 -17.64 -16.02
CA GLU A 8 4.77 -16.56 -16.15
C GLU A 8 4.13 -15.17 -16.19
N LEU A 9 3.03 -15.01 -16.94
CA LEU A 9 2.27 -13.74 -16.98
C LEU A 9 1.67 -13.39 -15.61
N MET A 10 1.15 -14.38 -14.89
CA MET A 10 0.64 -14.18 -13.53
C MET A 10 1.76 -13.84 -12.55
N LEU A 11 2.94 -14.48 -12.67
CA LEU A 11 4.10 -14.21 -11.82
C LEU A 11 4.61 -12.78 -12.00
N VAL A 12 4.73 -12.31 -13.24
CA VAL A 12 5.16 -10.94 -13.56
C VAL A 12 4.13 -9.94 -13.06
N GLY A 13 2.84 -10.18 -13.29
CA GLY A 13 1.77 -9.32 -12.78
C GLY A 13 1.79 -9.21 -11.25
N LEU A 14 2.05 -10.32 -10.56
CA LEU A 14 2.14 -10.37 -9.11
C LEU A 14 3.39 -9.63 -8.58
N LEU A 15 4.53 -9.74 -9.26
CA LEU A 15 5.75 -8.98 -8.96
C LEU A 15 5.52 -7.47 -9.11
N VAL A 16 4.91 -7.05 -10.23
CA VAL A 16 4.58 -5.63 -10.48
C VAL A 16 3.64 -5.13 -9.40
N TRP A 17 2.59 -5.90 -9.07
CA TRP A 17 1.66 -5.56 -8.00
C TRP A 17 2.35 -5.45 -6.63
N PHE A 18 3.34 -6.31 -6.35
CA PHE A 18 4.15 -6.20 -5.13
C PHE A 18 4.98 -4.93 -5.08
N ILE A 19 5.65 -4.56 -6.17
CA ILE A 19 6.46 -3.32 -6.26
C ILE A 19 5.57 -2.10 -6.05
N VAL A 20 4.41 -2.05 -6.72
CA VAL A 20 3.42 -0.97 -6.55
C VAL A 20 2.92 -0.93 -5.10
N SER A 21 2.59 -2.08 -4.52
CA SER A 21 2.13 -2.17 -3.12
C SER A 21 3.20 -1.72 -2.12
N ALA A 22 4.47 -2.01 -2.38
CA ALA A 22 5.59 -1.54 -1.57
C ALA A 22 5.74 -0.01 -1.63
N GLY A 23 5.60 0.58 -2.82
CA GLY A 23 5.57 2.04 -2.97
C GLY A 23 4.40 2.69 -2.22
N ILE A 24 3.20 2.12 -2.33
CA ILE A 24 2.01 2.58 -1.60
C ILE A 24 2.22 2.49 -0.08
N PHE A 25 2.79 1.38 0.39
CA PHE A 25 3.11 1.22 1.81
C PHE A 25 4.09 2.30 2.29
N MET A 26 5.11 2.63 1.50
CA MET A 26 6.03 3.72 1.82
C MET A 26 5.31 5.06 1.97
N VAL A 27 4.36 5.36 1.08
CA VAL A 27 3.53 6.58 1.16
C VAL A 27 2.67 6.60 2.42
N LEU A 28 2.12 5.47 2.84
CA LEU A 28 1.32 5.35 4.07
C LEU A 28 2.17 5.48 5.34
N VAL A 29 3.45 5.06 5.31
CA VAL A 29 4.37 5.15 6.45
C VAL A 29 5.02 6.54 6.55
N LEU A 30 5.17 7.25 5.43
CA LEU A 30 5.74 8.58 5.36
C LEU A 30 5.18 9.57 6.40
N PRO A 31 3.85 9.65 6.64
CA PRO A 31 3.29 10.54 7.68
C PRO A 31 3.63 10.18 9.12
N PHE A 32 4.15 8.98 9.38
CA PHE A 32 4.65 8.60 10.70
C PHE A 32 6.11 9.02 10.91
N VAL A 33 6.88 9.18 9.82
CA VAL A 33 8.31 9.51 9.87
C VAL A 33 8.55 11.02 9.75
N VAL A 34 7.78 11.70 8.90
CA VAL A 34 7.96 13.12 8.63
C VAL A 34 6.87 13.92 9.35
N PRO A 35 7.20 14.83 10.27
CA PRO A 35 6.18 15.63 10.95
C PRO A 35 5.60 16.73 10.03
N GLN A 36 4.27 16.95 10.13
CA GLN A 36 3.49 17.86 9.29
C GLN A 36 4.08 19.29 9.15
N HIS A 37 4.77 19.79 10.19
CA HIS A 37 5.39 21.12 10.18
C HIS A 37 6.53 21.24 9.16
N GLN A 38 7.19 20.14 8.79
CA GLN A 38 8.22 20.16 7.75
C GLN A 38 7.63 20.14 6.35
N LEU A 39 6.40 19.67 6.16
CA LEU A 39 5.76 19.73 4.84
C LEU A 39 5.15 21.11 4.56
N ALA A 40 4.63 21.80 5.58
CA ALA A 40 4.06 23.14 5.40
C ALA A 40 5.08 24.18 4.88
N GLN A 41 6.38 24.00 5.18
CA GLN A 41 7.45 24.87 4.65
C GLN A 41 7.85 24.54 3.21
N PHE A 42 7.59 23.32 2.72
CA PHE A 42 7.95 22.88 1.36
C PHE A 42 6.76 22.84 0.41
N VAL A 43 5.53 22.87 0.92
CA VAL A 43 4.31 22.86 0.10
C VAL A 43 3.86 24.30 -0.13
N PRO A 44 4.09 24.88 -1.32
CA PRO A 44 3.61 26.23 -1.64
C PRO A 44 2.08 26.28 -1.57
N GLU A 45 1.53 27.46 -1.28
CA GLU A 45 0.08 27.66 -1.30
C GLU A 45 -0.49 27.29 -2.68
N CYS A 46 -1.57 26.50 -2.68
CA CYS A 46 -2.21 26.03 -3.91
C CYS A 46 -2.61 27.22 -4.80
N ILE A 47 -1.93 27.39 -5.94
CA ILE A 47 -2.24 28.47 -6.91
C ILE A 47 -3.71 28.46 -7.34
N SER A 48 -4.35 27.30 -7.37
CA SER A 48 -5.78 27.21 -7.70
C SER A 48 -6.70 27.69 -6.57
N GLN A 49 -6.31 27.57 -5.31
CA GLN A 49 -7.04 28.19 -4.20
C GLN A 49 -6.87 29.72 -4.23
N VAL A 50 -5.67 30.19 -4.55
CA VAL A 50 -5.36 31.63 -4.68
C VAL A 50 -6.07 32.25 -5.90
N LYS A 51 -6.10 31.56 -7.04
CA LYS A 51 -6.58 32.12 -8.32
C LYS A 51 -8.06 31.80 -8.62
N PHE A 52 -8.56 30.65 -8.19
CA PHE A 52 -9.92 30.21 -8.52
C PHE A 52 -10.83 30.09 -7.28
N GLN A 53 -10.32 30.34 -6.07
CA GLN A 53 -11.03 30.15 -4.79
C GLN A 53 -11.71 28.78 -4.63
N LYS A 54 -11.29 27.79 -5.40
CA LYS A 54 -11.77 26.41 -5.29
C LYS A 54 -10.64 25.52 -4.77
N PRO A 55 -10.89 24.70 -3.74
CA PRO A 55 -9.94 23.69 -3.33
C PRO A 55 -9.75 22.69 -4.49
N CYS A 56 -8.50 22.45 -4.89
CA CYS A 56 -8.19 21.45 -5.92
C CYS A 56 -8.52 20.05 -5.39
N ALA A 57 -8.86 19.11 -6.28
CA ALA A 57 -9.09 17.71 -5.89
C ALA A 57 -7.92 17.04 -5.15
N PHE A 58 -6.70 17.56 -5.30
CA PHE A 58 -5.49 17.10 -4.60
C PHE A 58 -4.98 18.07 -3.53
N CYS A 59 -5.54 19.27 -3.43
CA CYS A 59 -5.09 20.23 -2.43
C CYS A 59 -5.48 19.70 -1.04
N GLY A 60 -4.53 19.74 -0.09
CA GLY A 60 -4.74 19.21 1.25
C GLY A 60 -4.83 17.67 1.33
N MET A 61 -4.64 16.91 0.26
CA MET A 61 -4.72 15.44 0.31
C MET A 61 -3.61 14.83 1.17
N THR A 62 -2.38 15.34 1.08
CA THR A 62 -1.29 14.96 1.98
C THR A 62 -1.62 15.30 3.43
N THR A 63 -2.11 16.51 3.70
CA THR A 63 -2.55 16.93 5.05
C THR A 63 -3.70 16.07 5.58
N ALA A 64 -4.63 15.67 4.71
CA ALA A 64 -5.71 14.77 5.06
C ALA A 64 -5.18 13.36 5.36
N PHE A 65 -4.16 12.87 4.64
CA PHE A 65 -3.49 11.60 4.96
C PHE A 65 -2.81 11.65 6.34
N TYR A 66 -2.23 12.80 6.73
CA TYR A 66 -1.74 13.01 8.10
C TYR A 66 -2.85 12.99 9.13
N ALA A 67 -3.98 13.66 8.87
CA ALA A 67 -5.14 13.66 9.76
C ALA A 67 -5.70 12.24 9.93
N ILE A 68 -5.86 11.48 8.84
CA ILE A 68 -6.26 10.06 8.86
C ILE A 68 -5.27 9.23 9.67
N SER A 69 -3.96 9.43 9.49
CA SER A 69 -2.92 8.68 10.22
C SER A 69 -2.90 8.98 11.72
N ARG A 70 -3.42 10.13 12.15
CA ARG A 70 -3.64 10.49 13.57
C ARG A 70 -4.99 10.03 14.12
N GLY A 71 -5.84 9.41 13.29
CA GLY A 71 -7.20 9.02 13.65
C GLY A 71 -8.23 10.15 13.58
N ASP A 72 -7.86 11.32 13.03
CA ASP A 72 -8.77 12.46 12.84
C ASP A 72 -9.42 12.41 11.46
N PHE A 73 -10.46 11.57 11.35
CA PHE A 73 -11.23 11.39 10.12
C PHE A 73 -12.12 12.59 9.79
N THR A 74 -12.53 13.36 10.80
CA THR A 74 -13.39 14.54 10.64
C THR A 74 -12.62 15.66 9.94
N GLU A 75 -11.40 15.94 10.40
CA GLU A 75 -10.55 16.94 9.76
C GLU A 75 -10.11 16.48 8.36
N ALA A 76 -9.85 15.18 8.17
CA ALA A 76 -9.55 14.63 6.85
C ALA A 76 -10.70 14.83 5.85
N TYR A 77 -11.94 14.58 6.26
CA TYR A 77 -13.12 14.78 5.41
C TYR A 77 -13.32 16.26 5.06
N ARG A 78 -13.10 17.16 6.04
CA ARG A 78 -13.19 18.61 5.85
C ARG A 78 -12.14 19.13 4.87
N LEU A 79 -10.92 18.61 4.95
CA LEU A 79 -9.82 18.96 4.05
C LEU A 79 -10.04 18.42 2.65
N ASN A 80 -10.34 17.13 2.53
CA ASN A 80 -10.58 16.50 1.24
C ASN A 80 -11.35 15.17 1.40
N PRO A 81 -12.64 15.08 1.03
CA PRO A 81 -13.42 13.86 1.19
C PRO A 81 -12.91 12.71 0.30
N LEU A 82 -12.25 13.02 -0.82
CA LEU A 82 -11.65 12.01 -1.70
C LEU A 82 -10.47 11.30 -1.02
N SER A 83 -9.79 11.97 -0.09
CA SER A 83 -8.63 11.40 0.61
C SER A 83 -8.98 10.14 1.39
N LEU A 84 -10.17 10.08 2.01
CA LEU A 84 -10.64 8.90 2.73
C LEU A 84 -10.82 7.70 1.81
N TYR A 85 -11.34 7.93 0.61
CA TYR A 85 -11.53 6.88 -0.38
C TYR A 85 -10.19 6.34 -0.89
N VAL A 86 -9.26 7.23 -1.25
CA VAL A 86 -7.92 6.85 -1.73
C VAL A 86 -7.12 6.14 -0.63
N TYR A 87 -7.17 6.65 0.60
CA TYR A 87 -6.50 6.04 1.74
C TYR A 87 -7.06 4.63 2.02
N SER A 88 -8.39 4.45 1.96
CA SER A 88 -9.02 3.14 2.15
C SER A 88 -8.61 2.15 1.06
N LEU A 89 -8.55 2.58 -0.20
CA LEU A 89 -8.05 1.76 -1.32
C LEU A 89 -6.60 1.33 -1.10
N PHE A 90 -5.74 2.24 -0.66
CA PHE A 90 -4.34 1.92 -0.35
C PHE A 90 -4.22 0.96 0.83
N ALA A 91 -4.97 1.19 1.90
CA ALA A 91 -5.00 0.29 3.05
C ALA A 91 -5.48 -1.12 2.67
N LEU A 92 -6.55 -1.24 1.88
CA LEU A 92 -7.05 -2.51 1.37
C LEU A 92 -6.03 -3.20 0.46
N ASN A 93 -5.39 -2.46 -0.44
CA ASN A 93 -4.34 -3.00 -1.31
C ASN A 93 -3.18 -3.58 -0.48
N THR A 94 -2.68 -2.83 0.50
CA THR A 94 -1.63 -3.29 1.40
C THR A 94 -2.08 -4.52 2.20
N PHE A 95 -3.31 -4.53 2.70
CA PHE A 95 -3.85 -5.67 3.43
C PHE A 95 -3.90 -6.93 2.56
N CYS A 96 -4.43 -6.82 1.34
CA CYS A 96 -4.42 -7.91 0.36
C CYS A 96 -3.00 -8.39 0.03
N ALA A 97 -2.05 -7.48 -0.16
CA ALA A 97 -0.65 -7.84 -0.43
C ALA A 97 -0.02 -8.63 0.73
N VAL A 98 -0.28 -8.22 1.98
CA VAL A 98 0.21 -8.93 3.18
C VAL A 98 -0.43 -10.32 3.29
N LEU A 99 -1.74 -10.46 3.04
CA LEU A 99 -2.42 -11.75 3.05
C LEU A 99 -1.85 -12.70 1.98
N THR A 100 -1.63 -12.21 0.76
CA THR A 100 -1.03 -13.01 -0.32
C THR A 100 0.40 -13.42 0.03
N LEU A 101 1.22 -12.52 0.58
CA LEU A 101 2.58 -12.85 1.02
C LEU A 101 2.58 -13.95 2.10
N LYS A 102 1.70 -13.82 3.10
CA LYS A 102 1.56 -14.77 4.21
C LYS A 102 1.07 -16.13 3.72
N HIS A 103 0.15 -16.15 2.75
CA HIS A 103 -0.33 -17.39 2.15
C HIS A 103 0.77 -18.11 1.37
N THR A 104 1.54 -17.38 0.57
CA THR A 104 2.69 -17.93 -0.19
C THR A 104 3.79 -18.46 0.73
N THR A 105 4.16 -17.73 1.78
CA THR A 105 5.18 -18.19 2.73
C THR A 105 4.73 -19.39 3.56
N ARG A 106 3.46 -19.45 3.96
CA ARG A 106 2.90 -20.64 4.62
C ARG A 106 2.93 -21.87 3.71
N PHE A 107 2.59 -21.69 2.43
CA PHE A 107 2.61 -22.77 1.46
C PHE A 107 4.03 -23.36 1.29
N ILE A 108 5.05 -22.50 1.17
CA ILE A 108 6.45 -22.93 1.05
C ILE A 108 6.94 -23.65 2.31
N LYS A 109 6.61 -23.13 3.51
CA LYS A 109 6.98 -23.78 4.79
C LYS A 109 6.34 -25.16 4.93
N ASN A 110 5.08 -25.29 4.57
CA ASN A 110 4.36 -26.57 4.62
C ASN A 110 4.98 -27.58 3.63
N LEU A 111 5.35 -27.14 2.41
CA LEU A 111 6.02 -28.01 1.43
C LEU A 111 7.40 -28.49 1.93
N GLY A 112 8.17 -27.59 2.53
CA GLY A 112 9.46 -27.92 3.13
C GLY A 112 9.34 -28.94 4.27
N ALA A 113 8.29 -28.83 5.09
CA ALA A 113 8.01 -29.80 6.15
C ALA A 113 7.69 -31.20 5.59
N THR A 114 6.88 -31.28 4.53
CA THR A 114 6.53 -32.57 3.88
C THR A 114 7.71 -33.23 3.17
N LEU A 115 8.61 -32.44 2.57
CA LEU A 115 9.83 -32.97 1.96
C LEU A 115 10.84 -33.47 3.01
N SER A 116 10.92 -32.79 4.16
CA SER A 116 11.78 -33.20 5.26
C SER A 116 11.33 -34.52 5.89
N SER A 117 10.02 -34.79 5.99
CA SER A 117 9.52 -36.07 6.51
C SER A 117 9.77 -37.23 5.54
N HIS A 118 9.59 -37.00 4.23
CA HIS A 118 9.77 -38.05 3.21
C HIS A 118 11.24 -38.45 2.99
N ASN A 119 12.19 -37.55 3.30
CA ASN A 119 13.63 -37.83 3.21
C ASN A 119 14.16 -38.64 4.40
N LEU A 120 13.47 -38.60 5.55
CA LEU A 120 13.79 -39.41 6.73
C LEU A 120 13.36 -40.88 6.57
N GLU A 121 12.26 -41.14 5.86
CA GLU A 121 11.74 -42.50 5.62
C GLU A 121 12.55 -43.30 4.59
N ILE A 122 13.30 -42.63 3.71
CA ILE A 122 14.14 -43.28 2.68
C ILE A 122 15.53 -43.65 3.23
N ASN A 123 15.96 -43.02 4.32
CA ASN A 123 17.30 -43.19 4.92
C ASN A 123 17.31 -44.11 6.16
N SER A 124 16.19 -44.76 6.45
CA SER A 124 16.03 -45.77 7.52
C SER A 124 15.76 -47.14 6.93
#